data_AF-A0A9Q0RCZ5-F1
#
_entry.id   AF-A0A9Q0RCZ5-F1
#
_cell.length_a   1.000
_cell.length_b   1.000
_cell.length_c   1.000
_cell.angle_alpha   90.00
_cell.angle_beta   90.00
_cell.angle_gamma   90.00
#
_symmetry.space_group_name_H-M   'P 1'
#
loop_
_entity.id
_entity.type
_entity.pdbx_description
1 polymer ?
#
loop_
_entity_poly.entity_id
_entity_poly.type
_entity_poly.pdbx_seq_one_letter_code
_entity_poly.pdbx_strand_id
1 'polypeptide(L)'
;MSYISKLCGNTPTFWFDSIGSKFPSNFNYFCLRAQPAFIGSLIPSLIYLIIRIMHGSIISALVAAAMMLFETSIIVESRIIATDAFLFFFISLSIFFGKSQTLQKYPSFSFYLFMFLTAFSLGFSLATKLTSVATVFAIAILQLLDLYKRHFSKKTNYKLLIKDITIRILIFIITILVIYLTAFFFHFNLLPFESRDDEYIPFEYKPKDLIQKNTFENQLQSSKKFRPFYFLYKVWKVNKDMYKANMAINEKHSYSSPWYSWPLHFGKPVLYWIKYDSTNISKIESIYCIGNIIVWWLVFTGVVVYVFMLIIFHFILRRHKKKIEKKILDHSQKITKIKNEVFYHKFDYLQDNLLLHFDSLCFLLAGYLFNLFIFFPISRPTWLYHYIPSLIFGILLFSLLLDILIRVYFPDLIWKFLIVSILIFWTFLSFVFFIPFIYAFPLNPFQFNERIFFSFWKPKKI
;
A
#
# COMPACT_ATOMS: atom_id res chain seq x y z
N MET A 1 -5.61 12.80 13.57
CA MET A 1 -5.02 12.59 14.92
C MET A 1 -5.21 13.77 15.86
N SER A 2 -4.61 14.93 15.62
CA SER A 2 -4.66 16.08 16.56
C SER A 2 -6.07 16.53 16.91
N TYR A 3 -6.98 16.58 15.93
CA TYR A 3 -8.38 16.93 16.16
C TYR A 3 -9.08 15.98 17.15
N ILE A 4 -8.92 14.66 16.96
CA ILE A 4 -9.50 13.66 17.86
C ILE A 4 -8.81 13.70 19.24
N SER A 5 -7.50 13.98 19.30
CA SER A 5 -6.80 14.20 20.58
C SER A 5 -7.50 15.27 21.41
N LYS A 6 -7.84 16.39 20.78
CA LYS A 6 -8.55 17.51 21.40
C LYS A 6 -9.96 17.09 21.86
N LEU A 7 -10.70 16.34 21.03
CA LEU A 7 -12.01 15.82 21.40
C LEU A 7 -11.98 14.85 22.59
N CYS A 8 -10.87 14.12 22.76
CA CYS A 8 -10.66 13.24 23.91
C CYS A 8 -10.11 13.93 25.16
N GLY A 9 -10.06 15.27 25.17
CA GLY A 9 -9.65 16.05 26.34
C GLY A 9 -8.14 16.14 26.56
N ASN A 10 -7.32 15.71 25.60
CA ASN A 10 -5.86 15.84 25.74
C ASN A 10 -5.45 17.30 25.64
N THR A 11 -4.62 17.74 26.60
CA THR A 11 -3.97 19.06 26.57
C THR A 11 -2.57 18.94 25.97
N PRO A 12 -2.06 19.99 25.28
CA PRO A 12 -0.73 19.99 24.67
C PRO A 12 0.38 20.24 25.70
N THR A 13 0.33 19.55 26.84
CA THR A 13 1.31 19.68 27.95
C THR A 13 2.33 18.56 27.97
N PHE A 14 2.06 17.45 27.28
CA PHE A 14 2.92 16.27 27.20
C PHE A 14 3.65 16.21 25.86
N TRP A 15 4.97 15.99 25.91
CA TRP A 15 5.85 15.84 24.74
C TRP A 15 6.30 14.39 24.58
N PHE A 16 6.39 13.92 23.34
CA PHE A 16 6.76 12.53 23.00
C PHE A 16 8.27 12.40 22.75
N ASP A 17 9.09 12.80 23.73
CA ASP A 17 10.54 12.99 23.52
C ASP A 17 11.34 11.69 23.47
N SER A 18 10.92 10.66 24.22
CA SER A 18 11.66 9.40 24.31
C SER A 18 10.75 8.17 24.34
N ILE A 19 11.19 7.13 23.63
CA ILE A 19 10.55 5.83 23.62
C ILE A 19 10.64 5.21 25.03
N GLY A 20 9.51 4.75 25.56
CA GLY A 20 9.43 4.15 26.90
C GLY A 20 8.97 5.12 27.99
N SER A 21 8.87 6.42 27.70
CA SER A 21 8.24 7.39 28.60
C SER A 21 6.81 7.00 28.94
N LYS A 22 6.46 7.04 30.22
CA LYS A 22 5.09 6.76 30.68
C LYS A 22 4.17 7.94 30.32
N PHE A 23 2.99 7.62 29.81
CA PHE A 23 1.96 8.63 29.60
C PHE A 23 1.45 9.17 30.95
N PRO A 24 1.26 10.50 31.09
CA PRO A 24 0.60 11.09 32.24
C PRO A 24 -0.81 10.51 32.44
N SER A 25 -1.29 10.47 33.69
CA SER A 25 -2.62 9.93 34.03
C SER A 25 -3.77 10.66 33.34
N ASN A 26 -3.59 11.95 33.04
CA ASN A 26 -4.56 12.80 32.34
C ASN A 26 -4.43 12.74 30.81
N PHE A 27 -3.50 11.96 30.25
CA PHE A 27 -3.29 11.85 28.81
C PHE A 27 -3.95 10.60 28.23
N ASN A 28 -5.00 10.79 27.44
CA ASN A 28 -5.73 9.73 26.76
C ASN A 28 -5.03 9.32 25.45
N TYR A 29 -4.01 8.47 25.56
CA TYR A 29 -3.35 7.87 24.40
C TYR A 29 -4.21 6.83 23.68
N PHE A 30 -5.23 6.26 24.36
CA PHE A 30 -6.12 5.26 23.78
C PHE A 30 -6.86 5.83 22.56
N CYS A 31 -7.43 7.03 22.68
CA CYS A 31 -8.09 7.70 21.56
C CYS A 31 -7.17 7.92 20.34
N LEU A 32 -5.88 8.14 20.57
CA LEU A 32 -4.90 8.33 19.50
C LEU A 32 -4.57 7.03 18.79
N ARG A 33 -4.50 5.91 19.52
CA ARG A 33 -4.29 4.56 18.96
C ARG A 33 -5.56 3.96 18.33
N ALA A 34 -6.73 4.29 18.86
CA ALA A 34 -8.01 3.77 18.37
C ALA A 34 -8.29 4.21 16.91
N GLN A 35 -7.85 5.41 16.52
CA GLN A 35 -8.01 5.92 15.17
C GLN A 35 -7.33 5.06 14.08
N PRO A 36 -5.99 4.90 14.09
CA PRO A 36 -5.32 4.05 13.11
C PRO A 36 -5.75 2.59 13.25
N ALA A 37 -6.10 2.12 14.45
CA ALA A 37 -6.57 0.74 14.65
C ALA A 37 -7.92 0.49 13.98
N PHE A 38 -8.85 1.43 14.13
CA PHE A 38 -10.14 1.38 13.46
C PHE A 38 -9.98 1.41 11.93
N ILE A 39 -9.21 2.36 11.40
CA ILE A 39 -8.98 2.46 9.96
C ILE A 39 -8.25 1.22 9.41
N GLY A 40 -7.24 0.72 10.13
CA GLY A 40 -6.52 -0.50 9.80
C GLY A 40 -7.42 -1.73 9.77
N SER A 41 -8.39 -1.83 10.69
CA SER A 41 -9.34 -2.95 10.74
C SER A 41 -10.29 -3.03 9.54
N LEU A 42 -10.48 -1.93 8.81
CA LEU A 42 -11.31 -1.90 7.59
C LEU A 42 -10.58 -2.42 6.35
N ILE A 43 -9.24 -2.47 6.38
CA ILE A 43 -8.42 -2.85 5.23
C ILE A 43 -8.71 -4.30 4.77
N PRO A 44 -8.74 -5.33 5.64
CA PRO A 44 -9.07 -6.71 5.22
C PRO A 44 -10.41 -6.82 4.48
N SER A 45 -11.44 -6.14 4.98
CA SER A 45 -12.78 -6.10 4.35
C SER A 45 -12.73 -5.44 2.98
N LEU A 46 -11.95 -4.37 2.84
CA LEU A 46 -11.77 -3.69 1.55
C LEU A 46 -11.01 -4.58 0.55
N ILE A 47 -9.99 -5.31 1.00
CA ILE A 47 -9.25 -6.28 0.19
C ILE A 47 -10.16 -7.41 -0.31
N TYR A 48 -11.04 -7.94 0.55
CA TYR A 48 -12.09 -8.86 0.14
C TYR A 48 -12.91 -8.29 -1.02
N LEU A 49 -13.45 -7.07 -0.84
CA LEU A 49 -14.28 -6.42 -1.85
C LEU A 49 -13.54 -6.17 -3.16
N ILE A 50 -12.26 -5.80 -3.12
CA ILE A 50 -11.42 -5.59 -4.31
C ILE A 50 -11.31 -6.87 -5.14
N ILE A 51 -11.05 -8.03 -4.51
CA ILE A 51 -11.00 -9.31 -5.23
C ILE A 51 -12.36 -9.62 -5.87
N ARG A 52 -13.47 -9.37 -5.15
CA ARG A 52 -14.82 -9.62 -5.67
C ARG A 52 -15.14 -8.78 -6.90
N ILE A 53 -14.79 -7.48 -6.92
CA ILE A 53 -14.98 -6.63 -8.11
C ILE A 53 -13.99 -6.94 -9.23
N MET A 54 -12.91 -7.68 -8.94
CA MET A 54 -11.98 -8.19 -9.95
C MET A 54 -12.41 -9.56 -10.52
N HIS A 55 -13.63 -10.01 -10.25
CA HIS A 55 -14.18 -11.32 -10.64
C HIS A 55 -13.49 -12.53 -10.00
N GLY A 56 -12.78 -12.31 -8.90
CA GLY A 56 -12.28 -13.38 -8.04
C GLY A 56 -13.43 -14.07 -7.29
N SER A 57 -13.25 -15.36 -7.04
CA SER A 57 -14.18 -16.17 -6.26
C SER A 57 -14.27 -15.71 -4.80
N ILE A 58 -15.33 -16.13 -4.10
CA ILE A 58 -15.48 -15.92 -2.65
C ILE A 58 -14.27 -16.47 -1.91
N ILE A 59 -13.81 -17.66 -2.31
CA ILE A 59 -12.70 -18.38 -1.71
C ILE A 59 -11.41 -17.56 -1.82
N SER A 60 -11.10 -17.05 -3.02
CA SER A 60 -9.94 -16.18 -3.24
C SER A 60 -10.03 -14.88 -2.45
N ALA A 61 -11.21 -14.27 -2.39
CA ALA A 61 -11.42 -13.05 -1.62
C ALA A 61 -11.21 -13.28 -0.11
N LEU A 62 -11.65 -14.43 0.42
CA LEU A 62 -11.40 -14.83 1.81
C LEU A 62 -9.91 -15.07 2.08
N VAL A 63 -9.19 -15.70 1.15
CA VAL A 63 -7.72 -15.87 1.26
C VAL A 63 -7.03 -14.50 1.33
N ALA A 64 -7.35 -13.59 0.41
CA ALA A 64 -6.76 -12.25 0.38
C ALA A 64 -7.03 -11.48 1.67
N ALA A 65 -8.27 -11.53 2.15
CA ALA A 65 -8.68 -10.89 3.40
C ALA A 65 -8.00 -11.51 4.63
N ALA A 66 -7.87 -12.84 4.68
CA ALA A 66 -7.18 -13.54 5.76
C ALA A 66 -5.68 -13.23 5.77
N MET A 67 -5.03 -13.22 4.60
CA MET A 67 -3.62 -12.80 4.47
C MET A 67 -3.42 -11.38 5.00
N MET A 68 -4.33 -10.46 4.66
CA MET A 68 -4.30 -9.08 5.16
C MET A 68 -4.59 -8.98 6.66
N LEU A 69 -5.55 -9.78 7.16
CA LEU A 69 -5.96 -9.81 8.57
C LEU A 69 -4.84 -10.33 9.48
N PHE A 70 -4.08 -11.32 9.01
CA PHE A 70 -2.97 -11.94 9.75
C PHE A 70 -1.61 -11.34 9.39
N GLU A 71 -1.57 -10.26 8.61
CA GLU A 71 -0.32 -9.57 8.27
C GLU A 71 0.19 -8.73 9.44
N THR A 72 1.27 -9.20 10.06
CA THR A 72 1.73 -8.69 11.35
C THR A 72 2.25 -7.26 11.27
N SER A 73 2.89 -6.84 10.17
CA SER A 73 3.41 -5.47 10.07
C SER A 73 2.29 -4.44 10.02
N ILE A 74 1.18 -4.76 9.31
CA ILE A 74 0.01 -3.87 9.22
C ILE A 74 -0.69 -3.75 10.57
N ILE A 75 -0.79 -4.85 11.33
CA ILE A 75 -1.37 -4.82 12.69
C ILE A 75 -0.54 -3.90 13.59
N VAL A 76 0.79 -3.98 13.51
CA VAL A 76 1.68 -3.11 14.31
C VAL A 76 1.53 -1.64 13.90
N GLU A 77 1.61 -1.33 12.60
CA GLU A 77 1.47 0.04 12.08
C GLU A 77 0.09 0.66 12.35
N SER A 78 -0.96 -0.15 12.43
CA SER A 78 -2.31 0.32 12.78
C SER A 78 -2.56 0.45 14.28
N ARG A 79 -1.74 -0.20 15.13
CA ARG A 79 -1.92 -0.15 16.59
C ARG A 79 -1.22 1.03 17.25
N ILE A 80 -0.10 1.47 16.68
CA ILE A 80 0.67 2.60 17.21
C ILE A 80 0.09 3.93 16.72
N ILE A 81 0.55 5.04 17.31
CA ILE A 81 0.14 6.40 16.88
C ILE A 81 0.93 6.74 15.62
N ALA A 82 0.62 6.09 14.50
CA ALA A 82 1.26 6.28 13.20
C ALA A 82 0.24 6.58 12.10
N THR A 83 0.68 7.30 11.07
CA THR A 83 -0.14 7.69 9.93
C THR A 83 -0.29 6.58 8.88
N ASP A 84 0.52 5.53 8.97
CA ASP A 84 0.65 4.50 7.93
C ASP A 84 -0.64 3.70 7.70
N ALA A 85 -1.46 3.45 8.73
CA ALA A 85 -2.77 2.84 8.55
C ALA A 85 -3.70 3.65 7.62
N PHE A 86 -3.68 4.98 7.73
CA PHE A 86 -4.46 5.85 6.85
C PHE A 86 -3.95 5.78 5.41
N LEU A 87 -2.63 5.78 5.23
CA LEU A 87 -2.01 5.62 3.92
C LEU A 87 -2.46 4.32 3.25
N PHE A 88 -2.36 3.18 3.96
CA PHE A 88 -2.73 1.87 3.43
C PHE A 88 -4.22 1.75 3.11
N PHE A 89 -5.07 2.36 3.95
CA PHE A 89 -6.49 2.43 3.72
C PHE A 89 -6.84 3.25 2.47
N PHE A 90 -6.29 4.46 2.31
CA PHE A 90 -6.56 5.29 1.14
C PHE A 90 -5.97 4.71 -0.16
N ILE A 91 -4.83 4.02 -0.09
CA ILE A 91 -4.31 3.23 -1.21
C ILE A 91 -5.30 2.14 -1.61
N SER A 92 -5.77 1.34 -0.65
CA SER A 92 -6.76 0.28 -0.90
C SER A 92 -8.07 0.85 -1.45
N LEU A 93 -8.51 2.00 -0.96
CA LEU A 93 -9.72 2.67 -1.41
C LEU A 93 -9.59 3.18 -2.85
N SER A 94 -8.42 3.70 -3.22
CA SER A 94 -8.12 4.09 -4.61
C SER A 94 -8.13 2.90 -5.56
N ILE A 95 -7.65 1.72 -5.12
CA ILE A 95 -7.71 0.47 -5.90
C ILE A 95 -9.17 0.06 -6.11
N PHE A 96 -9.96 0.06 -5.03
CA PHE A 96 -11.37 -0.33 -5.07
C PHE A 96 -12.19 0.56 -6.00
N PHE A 97 -12.13 1.88 -5.83
CA PHE A 97 -12.87 2.81 -6.69
C PHE A 97 -12.33 2.83 -8.12
N GLY A 98 -11.01 2.77 -8.30
CA GLY A 98 -10.38 2.76 -9.61
C GLY A 98 -10.82 1.54 -10.42
N LYS A 99 -10.85 0.35 -9.79
CA LYS A 99 -11.37 -0.85 -10.45
C LYS A 99 -12.88 -0.75 -10.67
N SER A 100 -13.65 -0.26 -9.71
CA SER A 100 -15.11 -0.07 -9.84
C SER A 100 -15.48 0.85 -11.01
N GLN A 101 -14.67 1.89 -11.26
CA GLN A 101 -14.80 2.77 -12.43
C GLN A 101 -14.72 1.98 -13.74
N THR A 102 -13.74 1.06 -13.88
CA THR A 102 -13.57 0.27 -15.12
C THR A 102 -14.75 -0.65 -15.42
N LEU A 103 -15.57 -0.98 -14.43
CA LEU A 103 -16.78 -1.79 -14.59
C LEU A 103 -17.98 -0.96 -15.07
N GLN A 104 -17.93 0.37 -14.98
CA GLN A 104 -19.04 1.23 -15.38
C GLN A 104 -19.09 1.44 -16.90
N LYS A 105 -20.31 1.67 -17.40
CA LYS A 105 -20.54 2.09 -18.78
C LYS A 105 -19.96 3.49 -19.00
N TYR A 106 -19.22 3.68 -20.09
CA TYR A 106 -18.72 4.99 -20.50
C TYR A 106 -19.58 5.56 -21.65
N PRO A 107 -19.94 6.85 -21.63
CA PRO A 107 -19.93 7.75 -20.46
C PRO A 107 -21.16 7.52 -19.58
N SER A 108 -21.01 7.56 -18.26
CA SER A 108 -22.14 7.54 -17.30
C SER A 108 -21.80 8.34 -16.04
N PHE A 109 -22.82 8.75 -15.27
CA PHE A 109 -22.61 9.41 -13.99
C PHE A 109 -21.77 8.56 -13.03
N SER A 110 -22.10 7.28 -12.89
CA SER A 110 -21.37 6.34 -12.02
C SER A 110 -19.90 6.22 -12.42
N PHE A 111 -19.60 6.20 -13.72
CA PHE A 111 -18.22 6.19 -14.21
C PHE A 111 -17.42 7.41 -13.72
N TYR A 112 -17.97 8.61 -13.84
CA TYR A 112 -17.30 9.82 -13.36
C TYR A 112 -17.28 9.93 -11.82
N LEU A 113 -18.31 9.43 -11.13
CA LEU A 113 -18.33 9.38 -9.67
C LEU A 113 -17.20 8.49 -9.13
N PHE A 114 -17.05 7.26 -9.63
CA PHE A 114 -15.97 6.37 -9.20
C PHE A 114 -14.58 6.92 -9.57
N MET A 115 -14.46 7.60 -10.72
CA MET A 115 -13.21 8.29 -11.08
C MET A 115 -12.86 9.40 -10.08
N PHE A 116 -13.83 10.26 -9.74
CA PHE A 116 -13.67 11.29 -8.72
C PHE A 116 -13.29 10.68 -7.36
N LEU A 117 -14.00 9.63 -6.91
CA LEU A 117 -13.70 8.94 -5.65
C LEU A 117 -12.29 8.30 -5.64
N THR A 118 -11.83 7.82 -6.79
CA THR A 118 -10.45 7.34 -6.97
C THR A 118 -9.44 8.48 -6.76
N ALA A 119 -9.64 9.59 -7.46
CA ALA A 119 -8.78 10.78 -7.35
C ALA A 119 -8.80 11.39 -5.94
N PHE A 120 -9.98 11.41 -5.30
CA PHE A 120 -10.17 11.86 -3.92
C PHE A 120 -9.37 11.00 -2.95
N SER A 121 -9.46 9.67 -3.07
CA SER A 121 -8.69 8.72 -2.25
C SER A 121 -7.18 8.86 -2.46
N LEU A 122 -6.73 9.03 -3.72
CA LEU A 122 -5.33 9.32 -4.02
C LEU A 122 -4.87 10.65 -3.40
N GLY A 123 -5.69 11.69 -3.45
CA GLY A 123 -5.42 12.98 -2.81
C GLY A 123 -5.16 12.85 -1.31
N PHE A 124 -6.00 12.08 -0.60
CA PHE A 124 -5.79 11.78 0.82
C PHE A 124 -4.53 10.95 1.07
N SER A 125 -4.24 9.97 0.21
CA SER A 125 -3.01 9.17 0.34
C SER A 125 -1.75 10.05 0.21
N LEU A 126 -1.72 10.97 -0.76
CA LEU A 126 -0.60 11.90 -1.01
C LEU A 126 -0.46 12.92 0.11
N ALA A 127 -1.57 13.44 0.61
CA ALA A 127 -1.59 14.32 1.77
C ALA A 127 -1.11 13.61 3.05
N THR A 128 -1.22 12.28 3.12
CA THR A 128 -0.70 11.47 4.24
C THR A 128 0.80 11.22 4.11
N LYS A 129 1.26 10.74 2.94
CA LYS A 129 2.68 10.47 2.69
C LYS A 129 2.99 10.50 1.19
N LEU A 130 4.04 11.23 0.81
CA LEU A 130 4.48 11.36 -0.59
C LEU A 130 4.93 10.06 -1.26
N THR A 131 5.21 9.00 -0.48
CA THR A 131 5.48 7.66 -1.04
C THR A 131 4.30 7.12 -1.86
N SER A 132 3.09 7.62 -1.65
CA SER A 132 1.90 7.19 -2.41
C SER A 132 1.90 7.64 -3.88
N VAL A 133 2.85 8.48 -4.32
CA VAL A 133 3.05 8.80 -5.74
C VAL A 133 3.22 7.53 -6.58
N ALA A 134 3.82 6.48 -6.02
CA ALA A 134 3.90 5.17 -6.67
C ALA A 134 2.52 4.57 -6.99
N THR A 135 1.54 4.70 -6.09
CA THR A 135 0.16 4.26 -6.31
C THR A 135 -0.56 5.13 -7.36
N VAL A 136 -0.22 6.42 -7.48
CA VAL A 136 -0.74 7.26 -8.57
C VAL A 136 -0.31 6.70 -9.93
N PHE A 137 0.96 6.28 -10.08
CA PHE A 137 1.43 5.61 -11.30
C PHE A 137 0.72 4.28 -11.55
N ALA A 138 0.47 3.50 -10.49
CA ALA A 138 -0.31 2.25 -10.62
C ALA A 138 -1.73 2.52 -11.15
N ILE A 139 -2.44 3.50 -10.59
CA ILE A 139 -3.78 3.89 -11.06
C ILE A 139 -3.72 4.45 -12.48
N ALA A 140 -2.66 5.17 -12.86
CA ALA A 140 -2.47 5.62 -14.23
C ALA A 140 -2.41 4.43 -15.21
N ILE A 141 -1.72 3.33 -14.87
CA ILE A 141 -1.75 2.10 -15.68
C ILE A 141 -3.17 1.54 -15.80
N LEU A 142 -3.95 1.52 -14.71
CA LEU A 142 -5.34 1.07 -14.77
C LEU A 142 -6.18 1.93 -15.73
N GLN A 143 -5.98 3.25 -15.71
CA GLN A 143 -6.66 4.18 -16.62
C GLN A 143 -6.24 3.95 -18.07
N LEU A 144 -4.96 3.70 -18.33
CA LEU A 144 -4.44 3.41 -19.67
C LEU A 144 -5.02 2.09 -20.22
N LEU A 145 -5.10 1.05 -19.40
CA LEU A 145 -5.72 -0.23 -19.78
C LEU A 145 -7.22 -0.06 -20.09
N ASP A 146 -7.94 0.73 -19.29
CA ASP A 146 -9.35 1.04 -19.53
C ASP A 146 -9.56 1.87 -20.81
N LEU A 147 -8.72 2.88 -21.06
CA LEU A 147 -8.72 3.67 -22.30
C LEU A 147 -8.45 2.79 -23.52
N TYR A 148 -7.46 1.90 -23.43
CA TYR A 148 -7.13 0.96 -24.50
C TYR A 148 -8.34 0.10 -24.85
N LYS A 149 -8.97 -0.53 -23.85
CA LYS A 149 -10.17 -1.36 -24.05
C LYS A 149 -11.35 -0.65 -24.69
N ARG A 150 -11.59 0.61 -24.31
CA ARG A 150 -12.80 1.34 -24.73
C ARG A 150 -12.67 1.95 -26.11
N HIS A 151 -11.48 2.44 -26.47
CA HIS A 151 -11.31 3.27 -27.67
C HIS A 151 -10.54 2.57 -28.79
N PHE A 152 -9.64 1.64 -28.47
CA PHE A 152 -8.85 0.97 -29.51
C PHE A 152 -9.63 -0.21 -30.10
N SER A 153 -10.20 0.03 -31.28
CA SER A 153 -10.83 -0.98 -32.14
C SER A 153 -10.40 -0.77 -33.59
N LYS A 154 -10.85 -1.66 -34.51
CA LYS A 154 -10.54 -1.55 -35.96
C LYS A 154 -10.88 -0.17 -36.56
N LYS A 155 -11.80 0.59 -35.97
CA LYS A 155 -12.11 1.99 -36.33
C LYS A 155 -12.07 2.87 -35.08
N THR A 156 -10.88 3.37 -34.73
CA THR A 156 -10.68 4.21 -33.54
C THR A 156 -11.18 5.64 -33.79
N ASN A 157 -12.04 6.16 -32.90
CA ASN A 157 -12.48 7.56 -32.94
C ASN A 157 -11.55 8.43 -32.07
N TYR A 158 -10.53 9.03 -32.70
CA TYR A 158 -9.53 9.83 -32.00
C TYR A 158 -10.09 11.05 -31.27
N LYS A 159 -11.16 11.67 -31.78
CA LYS A 159 -11.80 12.83 -31.12
C LYS A 159 -12.42 12.43 -29.78
N LEU A 160 -13.06 11.27 -29.73
CA LEU A 160 -13.63 10.74 -28.48
C LEU A 160 -12.54 10.30 -27.49
N LEU A 161 -11.46 9.68 -28.00
CA LEU A 161 -10.30 9.30 -27.19
C LEU A 161 -9.64 10.51 -26.52
N ILE A 162 -9.33 11.56 -27.29
CA ILE A 162 -8.73 12.79 -26.75
C ILE A 162 -9.65 13.42 -25.71
N LYS A 163 -10.96 13.46 -25.97
CA LYS A 163 -11.94 13.96 -24.98
C LYS A 163 -11.91 13.17 -23.68
N ASP A 164 -11.89 11.84 -23.74
CA ASP A 164 -11.83 10.98 -22.54
C ASP A 164 -10.53 11.19 -21.76
N ILE A 165 -9.39 11.20 -22.46
CA ILE A 165 -8.06 11.47 -21.87
C ILE A 165 -8.06 12.82 -21.15
N THR A 166 -8.51 13.89 -21.81
CA THR A 166 -8.53 15.23 -21.24
C THR A 166 -9.42 15.28 -20.00
N ILE A 167 -10.61 14.69 -20.03
CA ILE A 167 -11.52 14.68 -18.87
C ILE A 167 -10.90 13.91 -17.70
N ARG A 168 -10.30 12.74 -17.95
CA ARG A 168 -9.60 11.97 -16.91
C ARG A 168 -8.48 12.78 -16.27
N ILE A 169 -7.59 13.36 -17.08
CA ILE A 169 -6.48 14.17 -16.59
C ILE A 169 -6.98 15.33 -15.72
N LEU A 170 -8.01 16.05 -16.19
CA LEU A 170 -8.57 17.17 -15.44
C LEU A 170 -9.18 16.72 -14.11
N ILE A 171 -10.01 15.68 -14.09
CA ILE A 171 -10.62 15.17 -12.85
C ILE A 171 -9.52 14.72 -11.87
N PHE A 172 -8.57 13.90 -12.32
CA PHE A 172 -7.51 13.40 -11.43
C PHE A 172 -6.63 14.53 -10.88
N ILE A 173 -6.12 15.42 -11.75
CA ILE A 173 -5.23 16.50 -11.32
C ILE A 173 -5.96 17.49 -10.41
N ILE A 174 -7.14 17.97 -10.82
CA ILE A 174 -7.87 18.99 -10.05
C ILE A 174 -8.28 18.42 -8.69
N THR A 175 -8.85 17.21 -8.65
CA THR A 175 -9.29 16.63 -7.37
C THR A 175 -8.12 16.35 -6.43
N ILE A 176 -7.03 15.75 -6.92
CA ILE A 176 -5.84 15.49 -6.09
C ILE A 176 -5.26 16.81 -5.57
N LEU A 177 -5.12 17.82 -6.44
CA LEU A 177 -4.56 19.12 -6.06
C LEU A 177 -5.45 19.83 -5.04
N VAL A 178 -6.76 19.83 -5.21
CA VAL A 178 -7.71 20.44 -4.26
C VAL A 178 -7.59 19.80 -2.87
N ILE A 179 -7.56 18.46 -2.79
CA ILE A 179 -7.42 17.76 -1.51
C ILE A 179 -6.07 18.07 -0.86
N TYR A 180 -4.99 18.03 -1.63
CA TYR A 180 -3.64 18.34 -1.13
C TYR A 180 -3.53 19.78 -0.62
N LEU A 181 -4.00 20.76 -1.40
CA LEU A 181 -4.03 22.16 -1.00
C LEU A 181 -4.94 22.40 0.21
N THR A 182 -6.07 21.71 0.30
CA THR A 182 -6.97 21.82 1.46
C THR A 182 -6.28 21.34 2.74
N ALA A 183 -5.49 20.26 2.68
CA ALA A 183 -4.70 19.80 3.82
C ALA A 183 -3.70 20.88 4.29
N PHE A 184 -3.00 21.53 3.36
CA PHE A 184 -2.10 22.65 3.68
C PHE A 184 -2.82 23.90 4.19
N PHE A 185 -4.02 24.18 3.67
CA PHE A 185 -4.85 25.27 4.16
C PHE A 185 -5.18 25.09 5.64
N PHE A 186 -5.63 23.90 6.03
CA PHE A 186 -5.86 23.59 7.45
C PHE A 186 -4.55 23.59 8.24
N HIS A 187 -3.47 23.01 7.72
CA HIS A 187 -2.17 22.99 8.40
C HIS A 187 -1.69 24.41 8.75
N PHE A 188 -1.69 25.35 7.80
CA PHE A 188 -1.23 26.72 8.05
C PHE A 188 -2.17 27.54 8.94
N ASN A 189 -3.49 27.31 8.87
CA ASN A 189 -4.44 28.05 9.70
C ASN A 189 -4.52 27.51 11.14
N LEU A 190 -4.24 26.22 11.35
CA LEU A 190 -4.28 25.59 12.67
C LEU A 190 -2.96 25.71 13.43
N LEU A 191 -1.85 26.00 12.75
CA LEU A 191 -0.52 26.16 13.36
C LEU A 191 0.05 27.58 13.07
N PRO A 192 -0.53 28.64 13.65
CA PRO A 192 -0.09 30.01 13.40
C PRO A 192 1.10 30.45 14.28
N PHE A 193 1.53 29.63 15.25
CA PHE A 193 2.51 30.01 16.26
C PHE A 193 3.86 29.34 16.04
N GLU A 194 4.93 30.03 16.44
CA GLU A 194 6.28 29.43 16.51
C GLU A 194 6.29 28.23 17.48
N SER A 195 6.99 27.17 17.06
CA SER A 195 7.21 25.96 17.83
C SER A 195 8.54 26.00 18.57
N ARG A 196 8.69 25.17 19.63
CA ARG A 196 9.96 24.99 20.35
C ARG A 196 11.08 24.51 19.42
N ASP A 197 10.74 23.72 18.41
CA ASP A 197 11.71 23.12 17.50
C ASP A 197 12.07 24.04 16.32
N ASP A 198 11.36 25.16 16.16
CA ASP A 198 11.69 26.16 15.15
C ASP A 198 13.07 26.78 15.43
N GLU A 199 13.55 26.72 16.67
CA GLU A 199 14.90 27.16 17.06
C GLU A 199 16.02 26.43 16.30
N TYR A 200 15.81 25.17 15.93
CA TYR A 200 16.74 24.34 15.16
C TYR A 200 16.64 24.52 13.65
N ILE A 201 15.62 25.25 13.17
CA ILE A 201 15.47 25.59 11.75
C ILE A 201 16.41 26.78 11.47
N PRO A 202 17.35 26.68 10.50
CA PRO A 202 18.24 27.81 10.20
C PRO A 202 17.42 29.05 9.84
N PHE A 203 17.87 30.23 10.26
CA PHE A 203 17.11 31.49 10.20
C PHE A 203 16.53 31.81 8.81
N GLU A 204 17.21 31.40 7.74
CA GLU A 204 16.76 31.55 6.34
C GLU A 204 15.46 30.75 6.03
N TYR A 205 15.25 29.63 6.72
CA TYR A 205 14.13 28.72 6.55
C TYR A 205 12.99 28.96 7.56
N LYS A 206 13.22 29.76 8.60
CA LYS A 206 12.17 30.10 9.59
C LYS A 206 10.98 30.76 8.90
N PRO A 207 9.73 30.32 9.18
CA PRO A 207 8.57 30.95 8.59
C PRO A 207 8.36 32.33 9.24
N LYS A 208 8.64 33.40 8.50
CA LYS A 208 8.55 34.80 8.96
C LYS A 208 7.14 35.26 9.34
N ASP A 209 6.13 34.43 9.06
CA ASP A 209 4.70 34.72 9.28
C ASP A 209 4.16 34.11 10.57
N LEU A 210 4.97 33.34 11.30
CA LEU A 210 4.51 32.75 12.57
C LEU A 210 4.40 33.85 13.62
N ILE A 211 3.31 33.79 14.36
CA ILE A 211 3.03 34.73 15.44
C ILE A 211 3.94 34.34 16.61
N GLN A 212 4.84 35.25 16.99
CA GLN A 212 5.57 35.15 18.24
C GLN A 212 4.58 35.34 19.38
N LYS A 213 4.61 34.43 20.37
CA LYS A 213 3.71 34.49 21.54
C LYS A 213 3.77 35.84 22.27
N ASN A 214 4.87 36.58 22.14
CA ASN A 214 5.12 37.84 22.85
C ASN A 214 4.55 39.09 22.12
N THR A 215 4.10 38.98 20.86
CA THR A 215 3.55 40.10 20.04
C THR A 215 2.09 39.90 19.63
N PHE A 216 1.36 39.08 20.39
CA PHE A 216 0.05 38.50 20.06
C PHE A 216 -1.01 39.53 19.65
N GLU A 217 -1.07 40.69 20.31
CA GLU A 217 -2.17 41.66 20.13
C GLU A 217 -2.07 42.48 18.84
N ASN A 218 -0.86 42.84 18.38
CA ASN A 218 -0.69 43.72 17.22
C ASN A 218 -0.77 43.00 15.85
N GLN A 219 -0.55 41.68 15.80
CA GLN A 219 -0.52 40.93 14.55
C GLN A 219 -1.89 40.33 14.14
N LEU A 220 -2.79 40.10 15.10
CA LEU A 220 -4.14 39.53 14.88
C LEU A 220 -5.06 40.41 14.01
N GLN A 221 -4.83 41.73 13.97
CA GLN A 221 -5.62 42.65 13.12
C GLN A 221 -5.17 42.66 11.64
N SER A 222 -3.94 42.26 11.34
CA SER A 222 -3.38 42.29 9.97
C SER A 222 -3.60 40.99 9.16
N SER A 223 -4.01 39.90 9.81
CA SER A 223 -3.97 38.53 9.26
C SER A 223 -5.28 38.00 8.64
N LYS A 224 -6.35 38.80 8.58
CA LYS A 224 -7.69 38.29 8.20
C LYS A 224 -7.96 38.12 6.69
N LYS A 225 -7.10 38.61 5.79
CA LYS A 225 -7.37 38.52 4.34
C LYS A 225 -6.62 37.35 3.70
N PHE A 226 -7.35 36.35 3.22
CA PHE A 226 -6.78 35.23 2.47
C PHE A 226 -6.10 35.75 1.19
N ARG A 227 -4.82 35.38 1.00
CA ARG A 227 -4.01 35.76 -0.16
C ARG A 227 -3.67 34.51 -0.98
N PRO A 228 -4.40 34.20 -2.07
CA PRO A 228 -4.29 32.91 -2.77
C PRO A 228 -2.88 32.66 -3.34
N PHE A 229 -2.27 33.67 -3.98
CA PHE A 229 -0.91 33.53 -4.52
C PHE A 229 0.14 33.32 -3.42
N TYR A 230 -0.01 34.01 -2.29
CA TYR A 230 0.88 33.84 -1.15
C TYR A 230 0.74 32.45 -0.52
N PHE A 231 -0.49 31.96 -0.40
CA PHE A 231 -0.76 30.60 0.05
C PHE A 231 -0.08 29.55 -0.84
N LEU A 232 -0.24 29.65 -2.17
CA LEU A 232 0.42 28.74 -3.12
C LEU A 232 1.95 28.81 -3.03
N TYR A 233 2.52 30.01 -2.88
CA TYR A 233 3.95 30.19 -2.65
C TYR A 233 4.41 29.48 -1.35
N LYS A 234 3.65 29.62 -0.26
CA LYS A 234 3.95 28.98 1.03
C LYS A 234 3.90 27.45 0.92
N VAL A 235 2.88 26.90 0.24
CA VAL A 235 2.79 25.45 -0.04
C VAL A 235 4.03 24.99 -0.82
N TRP A 236 4.39 25.70 -1.90
CA TRP A 236 5.56 25.36 -2.71
C TRP A 236 6.86 25.39 -1.89
N LYS A 237 7.06 26.45 -1.10
CA LYS A 237 8.25 26.61 -0.24
C LYS A 237 8.36 25.45 0.76
N VAL A 238 7.29 25.15 1.49
CA VAL A 238 7.28 24.06 2.47
C VAL A 238 7.52 22.70 1.81
N ASN A 239 6.94 22.44 0.64
CA ASN A 239 7.20 21.19 -0.08
C ASN A 239 8.67 21.07 -0.54
N LYS A 240 9.28 22.16 -0.98
CA LYS A 240 10.71 22.21 -1.32
C LYS A 240 11.58 21.92 -0.09
N ASP A 241 11.24 22.51 1.05
CA ASP A 241 11.97 22.31 2.31
C ASP A 241 11.77 20.88 2.85
N MET A 242 10.56 20.32 2.76
CA MET A 242 10.28 18.91 3.06
C MET A 242 11.11 17.97 2.19
N TYR A 243 11.24 18.25 0.88
CA TYR A 243 12.05 17.44 -0.01
C TYR A 243 13.54 17.49 0.37
N LYS A 244 14.08 18.70 0.60
CA LYS A 244 15.47 18.88 1.04
C LYS A 244 15.74 18.16 2.36
N ALA A 245 14.88 18.35 3.37
CA ALA A 245 15.01 17.70 4.67
C ALA A 245 14.99 16.18 4.53
N ASN A 246 14.10 15.61 3.72
CA ASN A 246 14.06 14.17 3.48
C ASN A 246 15.33 13.64 2.81
N MET A 247 15.91 14.37 1.86
CA MET A 247 17.16 13.96 1.19
C MET A 247 18.40 14.17 2.08
N ALA A 248 18.33 15.02 3.10
CA ALA A 248 19.43 15.27 4.03
C ALA A 248 19.59 14.18 5.11
N ILE A 249 18.61 13.27 5.26
CA ILE A 249 18.67 12.17 6.24
C ILE A 249 19.70 11.13 5.78
N ASN A 250 20.95 11.29 6.22
CA ASN A 250 22.06 10.39 5.90
C ASN A 250 22.48 9.50 7.07
N GLU A 251 21.94 9.72 8.27
CA GLU A 251 22.29 8.93 9.45
C GLU A 251 21.80 7.49 9.32
N LYS A 252 22.74 6.54 9.25
CA LYS A 252 22.42 5.11 9.16
C LYS A 252 21.79 4.61 10.46
N HIS A 253 20.48 4.35 10.43
CA HIS A 253 19.78 3.74 11.56
C HIS A 253 20.03 2.23 11.64
N SER A 254 20.27 1.69 12.84
CA SER A 254 20.60 0.26 13.05
C SER A 254 19.55 -0.72 12.51
N TYR A 255 18.28 -0.31 12.50
CA TYR A 255 17.12 -1.08 12.03
C TYR A 255 16.67 -0.71 10.60
N SER A 256 17.43 0.12 9.88
CA SER A 256 17.18 0.37 8.46
C SER A 256 17.50 -0.86 7.61
N SER A 257 16.77 -1.05 6.52
CA SER A 257 16.97 -2.15 5.59
C SER A 257 16.78 -1.70 4.14
N PRO A 258 17.60 -2.20 3.20
CA PRO A 258 17.50 -1.82 1.80
C PRO A 258 16.23 -2.41 1.17
N TRP A 259 15.67 -1.70 0.19
CA TRP A 259 14.38 -2.03 -0.44
C TRP A 259 14.34 -3.43 -1.06
N TYR A 260 15.45 -3.89 -1.66
CA TYR A 260 15.53 -5.20 -2.30
C TYR A 260 15.54 -6.37 -1.31
N SER A 261 15.75 -6.11 -0.02
CA SER A 261 15.71 -7.15 1.02
C SER A 261 14.29 -7.48 1.50
N TRP A 262 13.32 -6.61 1.22
CA TRP A 262 11.97 -6.75 1.75
C TRP A 262 11.19 -7.91 1.14
N PRO A 263 11.13 -8.13 -0.19
CA PRO A 263 10.23 -9.14 -0.78
C PRO A 263 10.40 -10.57 -0.23
N LEU A 264 11.62 -10.97 0.14
CA LEU A 264 11.93 -12.27 0.71
C LEU A 264 11.94 -12.30 2.25
N HIS A 265 11.57 -11.20 2.89
CA HIS A 265 11.65 -11.01 4.34
C HIS A 265 13.09 -11.18 4.85
N PHE A 266 14.06 -10.62 4.13
CA PHE A 266 15.45 -10.50 4.61
C PHE A 266 15.73 -9.13 5.23
N GLY A 267 14.82 -8.16 5.07
CA GLY A 267 14.92 -6.86 5.71
C GLY A 267 14.86 -6.96 7.22
N LYS A 268 15.54 -6.04 7.91
CA LYS A 268 15.51 -5.96 9.37
C LYS A 268 14.12 -5.51 9.86
N PRO A 269 13.51 -6.24 10.81
CA PRO A 269 12.36 -5.75 11.55
C PRO A 269 12.68 -4.44 12.25
N VAL A 270 11.69 -3.54 12.31
CA VAL A 270 11.86 -2.25 13.00
C VAL A 270 11.49 -2.43 14.46
N LEU A 271 12.43 -2.23 15.38
CA LEU A 271 12.14 -2.22 16.80
C LEU A 271 11.46 -0.89 17.18
N TYR A 272 10.25 -0.96 17.73
CA TYR A 272 9.52 0.21 18.23
C TYR A 272 9.65 0.40 19.74
N TRP A 273 9.70 -0.68 20.50
CA TRP A 273 9.81 -0.62 21.96
C TRP A 273 10.37 -1.92 22.51
N ILE A 274 11.23 -1.84 23.52
CA ILE A 274 11.72 -3.01 24.25
C ILE A 274 11.86 -2.67 25.73
N LYS A 275 11.56 -3.63 26.57
CA LYS A 275 11.78 -3.56 28.01
C LYS A 275 12.35 -4.89 28.49
N TYR A 276 13.44 -4.77 29.25
CA TYR A 276 14.04 -5.86 29.99
C TYR A 276 13.56 -5.77 31.44
N ASP A 277 13.04 -6.85 31.99
CA ASP A 277 12.71 -6.88 33.42
C ASP A 277 14.01 -6.94 34.23
N SER A 278 14.27 -5.88 35.01
CA SER A 278 15.47 -5.74 35.84
C SER A 278 15.46 -6.64 37.07
N THR A 279 14.28 -7.12 37.50
CA THR A 279 14.14 -7.98 38.68
C THR A 279 14.20 -9.46 38.33
N ASN A 280 13.81 -9.80 37.10
CA ASN A 280 13.87 -11.13 36.53
C ASN A 280 14.49 -11.04 35.13
N ILE A 281 15.78 -11.35 35.01
CA ILE A 281 16.53 -11.46 33.73
C ILE A 281 15.84 -12.41 32.72
N SER A 282 14.79 -13.11 33.17
CA SER A 282 14.03 -14.10 32.41
C SER A 282 12.92 -13.56 31.52
N LYS A 283 12.59 -12.25 31.50
CA LYS A 283 11.49 -11.73 30.64
C LYS A 283 11.86 -10.51 29.80
N ILE A 284 11.53 -10.57 28.52
CA ILE A 284 11.72 -9.53 27.50
C ILE A 284 10.35 -9.21 26.90
N GLU A 285 9.95 -7.95 26.95
CA GLU A 285 8.74 -7.44 26.30
C GLU A 285 9.17 -6.52 25.16
N SER A 286 8.60 -6.70 23.96
CA SER A 286 9.00 -5.88 22.81
C SER A 286 7.91 -5.72 21.77
N ILE A 287 7.93 -4.59 21.07
CA ILE A 287 7.11 -4.30 19.90
C ILE A 287 8.03 -4.20 18.68
N TYR A 288 7.85 -5.08 17.71
CA TYR A 288 8.56 -5.06 16.42
C TYR A 288 7.57 -4.90 15.27
N CYS A 289 7.87 -4.01 14.33
CA CYS A 289 7.29 -4.06 13.00
C CYS A 289 8.00 -5.16 12.20
N ILE A 290 7.37 -6.33 12.16
CA ILE A 290 7.81 -7.51 11.43
C ILE A 290 6.64 -8.00 10.57
N GLY A 291 6.91 -8.41 9.34
CA GLY A 291 5.87 -8.95 8.45
C GLY A 291 5.56 -10.43 8.68
N ASN A 292 4.40 -10.90 8.22
CA ASN A 292 4.08 -12.32 8.29
C ASN A 292 4.84 -13.06 7.18
N ILE A 293 5.81 -13.88 7.56
CA ILE A 293 6.74 -14.49 6.59
C ILE A 293 6.02 -15.34 5.56
N ILE A 294 5.00 -16.09 5.98
CA ILE A 294 4.20 -16.92 5.06
C ILE A 294 3.49 -16.04 4.04
N VAL A 295 2.85 -14.94 4.47
CA VAL A 295 2.20 -13.98 3.56
C VAL A 295 3.21 -13.42 2.57
N TRP A 296 4.38 -13.02 3.04
CA TRP A 296 5.42 -12.40 2.20
C TRP A 296 5.98 -13.36 1.16
N TRP A 297 6.23 -14.61 1.54
CA TRP A 297 6.69 -15.65 0.62
C TRP A 297 5.60 -16.06 -0.38
N LEU A 298 4.34 -16.15 0.04
CA LEU A 298 3.22 -16.38 -0.88
C LEU A 298 3.10 -15.24 -1.91
N VAL A 299 3.25 -13.99 -1.47
CA VAL A 299 3.26 -12.83 -2.38
C VAL A 299 4.43 -12.90 -3.35
N PHE A 300 5.65 -13.13 -2.85
CA PHE A 300 6.85 -13.21 -3.69
C PHE A 300 6.72 -14.33 -4.73
N THR A 301 6.29 -15.52 -4.31
CA THR A 301 6.05 -16.65 -5.22
C THR A 301 4.95 -16.33 -6.23
N GLY A 302 3.85 -15.68 -5.83
CA GLY A 302 2.80 -15.23 -6.75
C GLY A 302 3.32 -14.27 -7.82
N VAL A 303 4.14 -13.29 -7.45
CA VAL A 303 4.77 -12.35 -8.40
C VAL A 303 5.68 -13.11 -9.38
N VAL A 304 6.56 -13.97 -8.88
CA VAL A 304 7.49 -14.76 -9.72
C VAL A 304 6.73 -15.67 -10.68
N VAL A 305 5.72 -16.39 -10.19
CA VAL A 305 4.88 -17.28 -11.02
C VAL A 305 4.17 -16.49 -12.10
N TYR A 306 3.57 -15.34 -11.77
CA TYR A 306 2.89 -14.52 -12.77
C TYR A 306 3.84 -13.97 -13.85
N VAL A 307 5.02 -13.47 -13.45
CA VAL A 307 6.03 -13.01 -14.41
C VAL A 307 6.50 -14.15 -15.31
N PHE A 308 6.75 -15.34 -14.74
CA PHE A 308 7.11 -16.52 -15.51
C PHE A 308 6.00 -16.94 -16.48
N MET A 309 4.74 -16.88 -16.04
CA MET A 309 3.58 -17.13 -16.91
C MET A 309 3.55 -16.12 -18.06
N LEU A 310 3.72 -14.81 -17.83
CA LEU A 310 3.77 -13.81 -18.92
C LEU A 310 4.85 -14.13 -19.96
N ILE A 311 6.04 -14.53 -19.51
CA ILE A 311 7.14 -14.93 -20.39
C ILE A 311 6.75 -16.17 -21.21
N ILE A 312 6.23 -17.21 -20.56
CA ILE A 312 5.77 -18.43 -21.23
C ILE A 312 4.66 -18.11 -22.23
N PHE A 313 3.64 -17.34 -21.84
CA PHE A 313 2.54 -16.96 -22.72
C PHE A 313 3.05 -16.24 -23.97
N HIS A 314 4.01 -15.32 -23.83
CA HIS A 314 4.65 -14.67 -24.96
C HIS A 314 5.35 -15.66 -25.91
N PHE A 315 6.10 -16.62 -25.37
CA PHE A 315 6.78 -17.64 -26.18
C PHE A 315 5.81 -18.65 -26.81
N ILE A 316 4.78 -19.09 -26.09
CA ILE A 316 3.76 -20.02 -26.58
C ILE A 316 2.90 -19.35 -27.65
N LEU A 317 2.43 -18.11 -27.45
CA LEU A 317 1.67 -17.36 -28.46
C LEU A 317 2.49 -17.15 -29.74
N ARG A 318 3.79 -16.84 -29.61
CA ARG A 318 4.70 -16.76 -30.78
C ARG A 318 4.85 -18.09 -31.49
N ARG A 319 4.95 -19.20 -30.75
CA ARG A 319 5.02 -20.55 -31.33
C ARG A 319 3.70 -20.98 -31.94
N HIS A 320 2.56 -20.68 -31.33
CA HIS A 320 1.22 -20.99 -31.83
C HIS A 320 0.87 -20.15 -33.06
N LYS A 321 1.18 -18.85 -33.09
CA LYS A 321 1.02 -18.02 -34.29
C LYS A 321 1.85 -18.57 -35.44
N LYS A 322 3.12 -18.93 -35.20
CA LYS A 322 3.97 -19.61 -36.20
C LYS A 322 3.48 -21.01 -36.58
N LYS A 323 2.93 -21.79 -35.64
CA LYS A 323 2.37 -23.13 -35.93
C LYS A 323 1.04 -23.06 -36.66
N ILE A 324 0.23 -22.03 -36.44
CA ILE A 324 -1.03 -21.78 -37.15
C ILE A 324 -0.72 -21.19 -38.52
N GLU A 325 0.20 -20.24 -38.66
CA GLU A 325 0.70 -19.77 -39.97
C GLU A 325 1.31 -20.92 -40.76
N LYS A 326 2.14 -21.76 -40.12
CA LYS A 326 2.72 -22.96 -40.73
C LYS A 326 1.68 -24.05 -40.98
N LYS A 327 0.66 -24.22 -40.12
CA LYS A 327 -0.48 -25.11 -40.39
C LYS A 327 -1.40 -24.56 -41.48
N ILE A 328 -1.53 -23.26 -41.67
CA ILE A 328 -2.28 -22.65 -42.79
C ILE A 328 -1.47 -22.83 -44.08
N LEU A 329 -0.14 -22.84 -43.99
CA LEU A 329 0.76 -23.21 -45.08
C LEU A 329 0.75 -24.74 -45.37
N ASP A 330 0.68 -25.58 -44.33
CA ASP A 330 0.72 -27.04 -44.39
C ASP A 330 -0.69 -27.70 -44.45
N HIS A 331 -1.80 -26.94 -44.30
CA HIS A 331 -3.19 -27.45 -44.44
C HIS A 331 -3.61 -27.67 -45.89
N SER A 332 -2.64 -27.68 -46.80
CA SER A 332 -2.73 -28.47 -48.01
C SER A 332 -2.76 -29.98 -47.73
N GLN A 333 -2.52 -30.50 -46.51
CA GLN A 333 -2.70 -31.94 -46.24
C GLN A 333 -3.01 -32.33 -44.76
N LYS A 334 -4.23 -32.84 -44.60
CA LYS A 334 -4.77 -33.87 -43.68
C LYS A 334 -4.52 -33.87 -42.16
N ILE A 335 -5.66 -34.14 -41.50
CA ILE A 335 -5.97 -34.36 -40.08
C ILE A 335 -5.23 -35.56 -39.48
N THR A 336 -4.80 -35.47 -38.22
CA THR A 336 -4.84 -36.61 -37.29
C THR A 336 -4.92 -36.17 -35.83
N LYS A 337 -5.68 -36.95 -35.05
CA LYS A 337 -6.39 -36.62 -33.81
C LYS A 337 -6.01 -37.66 -32.73
N ILE A 338 -6.24 -37.29 -31.46
CA ILE A 338 -6.46 -38.19 -30.30
C ILE A 338 -5.21 -38.79 -29.60
N LYS A 339 -4.48 -37.93 -28.88
CA LYS A 339 -4.01 -38.16 -27.48
C LYS A 339 -3.78 -36.84 -26.72
N ASN A 340 -4.30 -35.74 -27.27
CA ASN A 340 -3.99 -34.36 -26.91
C ASN A 340 -5.21 -33.59 -26.37
N GLU A 341 -6.39 -34.19 -26.23
CA GLU A 341 -7.61 -33.40 -25.96
C GLU A 341 -7.71 -32.88 -24.51
N VAL A 342 -7.19 -33.60 -23.50
CA VAL A 342 -7.30 -33.15 -22.09
C VAL A 342 -6.31 -32.02 -21.75
N PHE A 343 -5.06 -32.11 -22.22
CA PHE A 343 -4.05 -31.08 -21.98
C PHE A 343 -4.36 -29.79 -22.73
N TYR A 344 -4.83 -29.91 -23.98
CA TYR A 344 -5.17 -28.76 -24.80
C TYR A 344 -6.40 -28.03 -24.23
N HIS A 345 -7.41 -28.76 -23.76
CA HIS A 345 -8.59 -28.14 -23.15
C HIS A 345 -8.28 -27.39 -21.84
N LYS A 346 -7.34 -27.89 -21.00
CA LYS A 346 -6.90 -27.18 -19.79
C LYS A 346 -6.04 -25.96 -20.11
N PHE A 347 -5.18 -26.04 -21.12
CA PHE A 347 -4.36 -24.91 -21.55
C PHE A 347 -5.20 -23.78 -22.14
N ASP A 348 -6.14 -24.09 -23.03
CA ASP A 348 -7.05 -23.09 -23.61
C ASP A 348 -7.95 -22.48 -22.52
N TYR A 349 -8.46 -23.30 -21.58
CA TYR A 349 -9.24 -22.81 -20.44
C TYR A 349 -8.42 -21.89 -19.50
N LEU A 350 -7.15 -22.22 -19.24
CA LEU A 350 -6.23 -21.37 -18.48
C LEU A 350 -5.99 -20.03 -19.21
N GLN A 351 -5.76 -20.10 -20.52
CA GLN A 351 -5.55 -18.92 -21.35
C GLN A 351 -6.76 -17.99 -21.33
N ASP A 352 -7.98 -18.52 -21.48
CA ASP A 352 -9.22 -17.73 -21.45
C ASP A 352 -9.45 -17.07 -20.09
N ASN A 353 -9.22 -17.80 -18.99
CA ASN A 353 -9.33 -17.23 -17.64
C ASN A 353 -8.28 -16.14 -17.37
N LEU A 354 -7.04 -16.34 -17.83
CA LEU A 354 -5.99 -15.32 -17.70
C LEU A 354 -6.29 -14.10 -18.55
N LEU A 355 -6.83 -14.28 -19.75
CA LEU A 355 -7.23 -13.18 -20.63
C LEU A 355 -8.37 -12.36 -20.00
N LEU A 356 -9.34 -13.02 -19.35
CA LEU A 356 -10.43 -12.35 -18.65
C LEU A 356 -9.94 -11.47 -17.49
N HIS A 357 -8.87 -11.90 -16.80
CA HIS A 357 -8.29 -11.18 -15.68
C HIS A 357 -7.04 -10.36 -16.05
N PHE A 358 -6.66 -10.31 -17.34
CA PHE A 358 -5.35 -9.84 -17.79
C PHE A 358 -5.06 -8.42 -17.28
N ASP A 359 -6.01 -7.50 -17.43
CA ASP A 359 -5.82 -6.10 -17.02
C ASP A 359 -5.73 -5.95 -15.52
N SER A 360 -6.52 -6.73 -14.77
CA SER A 360 -6.44 -6.73 -13.31
C SER A 360 -5.06 -7.24 -12.87
N LEU A 361 -4.57 -8.35 -13.43
CA LEU A 361 -3.27 -8.91 -13.09
C LEU A 361 -2.11 -7.99 -13.51
N CYS A 362 -2.18 -7.37 -14.69
CA CYS A 362 -1.18 -6.39 -15.15
C CYS A 362 -1.16 -5.14 -14.27
N PHE A 363 -2.33 -4.61 -13.93
CA PHE A 363 -2.47 -3.48 -13.01
C PHE A 363 -1.88 -3.81 -11.63
N LEU A 364 -2.19 -4.99 -11.09
CA LEU A 364 -1.70 -5.41 -9.77
C LEU A 364 -0.19 -5.63 -9.77
N LEU A 365 0.37 -6.24 -10.81
CA LEU A 365 1.81 -6.37 -10.98
C LEU A 365 2.49 -5.00 -11.10
N ALA A 366 1.95 -4.10 -11.93
CA ALA A 366 2.47 -2.74 -12.06
C ALA A 366 2.43 -2.00 -10.72
N GLY A 367 1.34 -2.12 -9.97
CA GLY A 367 1.20 -1.52 -8.64
C GLY A 367 2.20 -2.07 -7.63
N TYR A 368 2.44 -3.38 -7.63
CA TYR A 368 3.48 -4.01 -6.83
C TYR A 368 4.86 -3.43 -7.16
N LEU A 369 5.21 -3.38 -8.44
CA LEU A 369 6.52 -2.92 -8.92
C LEU A 369 6.74 -1.42 -8.70
N PHE A 370 5.77 -0.55 -8.99
CA PHE A 370 5.92 0.89 -8.74
C PHE A 370 6.12 1.19 -7.25
N ASN A 371 5.34 0.55 -6.36
CA ASN A 371 5.48 0.75 -4.93
C ASN A 371 6.76 0.17 -4.35
N LEU A 372 7.39 -0.80 -5.02
CA LEU A 372 8.69 -1.34 -4.63
C LEU A 372 9.85 -0.50 -5.19
N PHE A 373 9.83 -0.22 -6.49
CA PHE A 373 10.92 0.43 -7.21
C PHE A 373 10.97 1.95 -7.06
N ILE A 374 9.94 2.58 -6.46
CA ILE A 374 10.07 3.98 -6.03
C ILE A 374 11.23 4.18 -5.06
N PHE A 375 11.66 3.12 -4.35
CA PHE A 375 12.79 3.14 -3.44
C PHE A 375 14.14 2.86 -4.12
N PHE A 376 14.17 2.46 -5.39
CA PHE A 376 15.41 2.27 -6.15
C PHE A 376 16.31 3.52 -6.17
N PRO A 377 15.80 4.72 -6.51
CA PRO A 377 16.62 5.94 -6.52
C PRO A 377 16.83 6.56 -5.12
N ILE A 378 16.30 5.97 -4.06
CA ILE A 378 16.32 6.56 -2.71
C ILE A 378 17.57 6.11 -1.96
N SER A 379 18.51 7.03 -1.74
CA SER A 379 19.80 6.76 -1.06
C SER A 379 19.73 6.86 0.47
N ARG A 380 18.72 7.53 1.03
CA ARG A 380 18.51 7.66 2.48
C ARG A 380 18.10 6.32 3.12
N PRO A 381 18.24 6.17 4.46
CA PRO A 381 17.74 5.01 5.17
C PRO A 381 16.24 4.77 4.92
N THR A 382 15.90 3.51 4.68
CA THR A 382 14.53 3.03 4.51
C THR A 382 14.23 1.88 5.48
N TRP A 383 12.94 1.65 5.73
CA TRP A 383 12.47 0.69 6.72
C TRP A 383 11.47 -0.30 6.11
N LEU A 384 11.32 -1.43 6.79
CA LEU A 384 10.50 -2.57 6.36
C LEU A 384 9.05 -2.19 6.02
N TYR A 385 8.41 -1.32 6.82
CA TYR A 385 7.01 -0.93 6.62
C TYR A 385 6.76 -0.20 5.29
N HIS A 386 7.81 0.34 4.65
CA HIS A 386 7.69 0.93 3.32
C HIS A 386 7.31 -0.10 2.23
N TYR A 387 7.50 -1.39 2.48
CA TYR A 387 7.09 -2.46 1.57
C TYR A 387 5.59 -2.71 1.59
N ILE A 388 4.86 -2.30 2.65
CA ILE A 388 3.45 -2.63 2.84
C ILE A 388 2.56 -2.21 1.66
N PRO A 389 2.69 -1.01 1.05
CA PRO A 389 1.95 -0.66 -0.16
C PRO A 389 2.16 -1.65 -1.31
N SER A 390 3.39 -2.09 -1.54
CA SER A 390 3.70 -3.13 -2.54
C SER A 390 3.07 -4.47 -2.15
N LEU A 391 3.16 -4.85 -0.87
CA LEU A 391 2.54 -6.06 -0.32
C LEU A 391 1.01 -6.10 -0.54
N ILE A 392 0.30 -4.98 -0.40
CA ILE A 392 -1.15 -4.89 -0.67
C ILE A 392 -1.45 -5.33 -2.12
N PHE A 393 -0.74 -4.76 -3.10
CA PHE A 393 -0.88 -5.15 -4.50
C PHE A 393 -0.48 -6.61 -4.73
N GLY A 394 0.56 -7.08 -4.03
CA GLY A 394 1.04 -8.46 -4.11
C GLY A 394 0.05 -9.49 -3.55
N ILE A 395 -0.61 -9.21 -2.43
CA ILE A 395 -1.67 -10.05 -1.84
C ILE A 395 -2.83 -10.17 -2.84
N LEU A 396 -3.24 -9.06 -3.43
CA LEU A 396 -4.30 -9.04 -4.44
C LEU A 396 -3.90 -9.87 -5.68
N LEU A 397 -2.66 -9.70 -6.17
CA LEU A 397 -2.13 -10.42 -7.33
C LEU A 397 -2.08 -11.92 -7.06
N PHE A 398 -1.45 -12.33 -5.97
CA PHE A 398 -1.33 -13.73 -5.56
C PHE A 398 -2.72 -14.37 -5.43
N SER A 399 -3.65 -13.72 -4.74
CA SER A 399 -4.98 -14.29 -4.49
C SER A 399 -5.79 -14.46 -5.79
N LEU A 400 -5.71 -13.49 -6.71
CA LEU A 400 -6.40 -13.58 -7.99
C LEU A 400 -5.77 -14.64 -8.90
N LEU A 401 -4.44 -14.74 -8.90
CA LEU A 401 -3.71 -15.76 -9.65
C LEU A 401 -4.01 -17.16 -9.11
N LEU A 402 -3.98 -17.33 -7.80
CA LEU A 402 -4.34 -18.57 -7.12
C LEU A 402 -5.76 -19.01 -7.50
N ASP A 403 -6.71 -18.08 -7.54
CA ASP A 403 -8.09 -18.37 -7.94
C ASP A 403 -8.19 -18.95 -9.35
N ILE A 404 -7.41 -18.39 -10.29
CA ILE A 404 -7.36 -18.87 -11.68
C ILE A 404 -6.76 -20.28 -11.72
N LEU A 405 -5.60 -20.48 -11.05
CA LEU A 405 -4.92 -21.77 -11.03
C LEU A 405 -5.78 -22.86 -10.37
N ILE A 406 -6.40 -22.56 -9.23
CA ILE A 406 -7.28 -23.50 -8.53
C ILE A 406 -8.49 -23.87 -9.40
N ARG A 407 -9.14 -22.90 -10.06
CA ARG A 407 -10.27 -23.17 -10.96
C ARG A 407 -9.90 -24.09 -12.13
N VAL A 408 -8.69 -23.96 -12.66
CA VAL A 408 -8.19 -24.74 -13.80
C VAL A 408 -7.74 -26.14 -13.40
N TYR A 409 -6.95 -26.26 -12.33
CA TYR A 409 -6.27 -27.50 -11.97
C TYR A 409 -7.02 -28.35 -10.95
N PHE A 410 -7.87 -27.73 -10.12
CA PHE A 410 -8.59 -28.37 -9.02
C PHE A 410 -10.08 -28.04 -9.09
N PRO A 411 -10.83 -28.62 -10.05
CA PRO A 411 -12.24 -28.27 -10.25
C PRO A 411 -13.12 -28.66 -9.06
N ASP A 412 -12.81 -29.76 -8.38
CA ASP A 412 -13.58 -30.28 -7.25
C ASP A 412 -13.49 -29.37 -6.03
N LEU A 413 -14.65 -29.10 -5.43
CA LEU A 413 -14.77 -28.16 -4.31
C LEU A 413 -13.90 -28.55 -3.11
N ILE A 414 -13.70 -29.85 -2.87
CA ILE A 414 -12.92 -30.36 -1.74
C ILE A 414 -11.45 -29.91 -1.81
N TRP A 415 -10.84 -29.95 -3.00
CA TRP A 415 -9.46 -29.52 -3.19
C TRP A 415 -9.31 -28.02 -3.04
N LYS A 416 -10.28 -27.24 -3.54
CA LYS A 416 -10.29 -25.78 -3.34
C LYS A 416 -10.34 -25.44 -1.85
N PHE A 417 -11.23 -26.10 -1.11
CA PHE A 417 -11.37 -25.92 0.33
C PHE A 417 -10.07 -26.30 1.06
N LEU A 418 -9.50 -27.48 0.79
CA LEU A 418 -8.26 -27.94 1.42
C LEU A 418 -7.09 -26.98 1.19
N ILE A 419 -6.85 -26.56 -0.06
CA ILE A 419 -5.76 -25.62 -0.38
C ILE A 419 -5.93 -24.31 0.38
N VAL A 420 -7.15 -23.76 0.40
CA VAL A 420 -7.43 -22.49 1.07
C VAL A 420 -7.34 -22.61 2.59
N SER A 421 -7.87 -23.68 3.18
CA SER A 421 -7.74 -23.95 4.61
C SER A 421 -6.28 -24.09 5.02
N ILE A 422 -5.45 -24.77 4.23
CA ILE A 422 -4.01 -24.89 4.49
C ILE A 422 -3.34 -23.51 4.45
N LEU A 423 -3.61 -22.68 3.43
CA LEU A 423 -3.03 -21.34 3.32
C LEU A 423 -3.45 -20.43 4.47
N ILE A 424 -4.74 -20.43 4.84
CA ILE A 424 -5.24 -19.65 5.97
C ILE A 424 -4.65 -20.17 7.29
N PHE A 425 -4.54 -21.48 7.46
CA PHE A 425 -3.95 -22.08 8.65
C PHE A 425 -2.49 -21.67 8.83
N TRP A 426 -1.66 -21.73 7.78
CA TRP A 426 -0.25 -21.33 7.88
C TRP A 426 -0.06 -19.83 8.08
N THR A 427 -0.88 -18.98 7.45
CA THR A 427 -0.83 -17.53 7.70
C THR A 427 -1.26 -17.19 9.13
N PHE A 428 -2.30 -17.85 9.64
CA PHE A 428 -2.72 -17.74 11.04
C PHE A 428 -1.64 -18.24 12.02
N LEU A 429 -1.03 -19.40 11.75
CA LEU A 429 0.02 -19.96 12.62
C LEU A 429 1.24 -19.04 12.67
N SER A 430 1.65 -18.45 11.54
CA SER A 430 2.71 -17.45 11.52
C SER A 430 2.34 -16.19 12.29
N PHE A 431 1.07 -15.75 12.24
CA PHE A 431 0.58 -14.64 13.06
C PHE A 431 0.68 -14.98 14.56
N VAL A 432 0.18 -16.15 14.97
CA VAL A 432 0.24 -16.63 16.36
C VAL A 432 1.68 -16.69 16.88
N PHE A 433 2.61 -17.16 16.04
CA PHE A 433 4.04 -17.19 16.37
C PHE A 433 4.58 -15.79 16.72
N PHE A 434 4.16 -14.75 15.99
CA PHE A 434 4.62 -13.37 16.17
C PHE A 434 3.78 -12.50 17.10
N ILE A 435 2.63 -12.98 17.62
CA ILE A 435 1.80 -12.26 18.61
C ILE A 435 2.61 -11.57 19.71
N PRO A 436 3.63 -12.21 20.33
CA PRO A 436 4.41 -11.56 21.38
C PRO A 436 5.14 -10.28 20.93
N PHE A 437 5.58 -10.21 19.67
CA PHE A 437 6.22 -9.03 19.08
C PHE A 437 5.22 -7.95 18.65
N ILE A 438 3.93 -8.27 18.58
CA ILE A 438 2.87 -7.32 18.19
C ILE A 438 2.25 -6.68 19.43
N TYR A 439 1.97 -7.51 20.45
CA TYR A 439 1.24 -7.11 21.65
C TYR A 439 2.13 -6.92 22.88
N ALA A 440 3.45 -7.07 22.73
CA ALA A 440 4.43 -7.01 23.81
C ALA A 440 4.16 -8.03 24.92
N PHE A 441 3.76 -9.27 24.56
CA PHE A 441 3.66 -10.34 25.55
C PHE A 441 5.05 -10.75 26.01
N PRO A 442 5.23 -11.01 27.32
CA PRO A 442 6.53 -11.32 27.88
C PRO A 442 7.06 -12.65 27.35
N LEU A 443 8.29 -12.62 26.84
CA LEU A 443 9.02 -13.80 26.35
C LEU A 443 10.24 -14.06 27.22
N ASN A 444 10.60 -15.33 27.39
CA ASN A 444 11.93 -15.65 27.88
C ASN A 444 13.01 -15.43 26.79
N PRO A 445 14.30 -15.33 27.15
CA PRO A 445 15.36 -15.07 26.17
C PRO A 445 15.45 -16.12 25.06
N PHE A 446 15.11 -17.38 25.35
CA PHE A 446 15.11 -18.46 24.36
C PHE A 446 13.99 -18.23 23.32
N GLN A 447 12.75 -18.06 23.77
CA GLN A 447 11.58 -17.76 22.93
C GLN A 447 11.74 -16.47 22.14
N PHE A 448 12.39 -15.46 22.71
CA PHE A 448 12.73 -14.22 22.02
C PHE A 448 13.69 -14.48 20.85
N ASN A 449 14.76 -15.26 21.08
CA ASN A 449 15.73 -15.59 20.05
C ASN A 449 15.16 -16.49 18.95
N GLU A 450 14.23 -17.41 19.27
CA GLU A 450 13.54 -18.24 18.26
C GLU A 450 12.79 -17.42 17.21
N ARG A 451 12.30 -16.24 17.58
CA ARG A 451 11.57 -15.32 16.67
C ARG A 451 12.49 -14.40 15.87
N ILE A 452 13.79 -14.43 16.15
CA ILE A 452 14.81 -13.66 15.45
C ILE A 452 15.56 -14.61 14.52
N PHE A 453 15.04 -14.77 13.30
CA PHE A 453 15.55 -15.77 12.36
C PHE A 453 16.95 -15.48 11.84
N PHE A 454 17.33 -14.21 11.76
CA PHE A 454 18.66 -13.82 11.29
C PHE A 454 19.46 -13.13 12.38
N SER A 455 20.74 -13.45 12.48
CA SER A 455 21.66 -12.84 13.47
C SER A 455 21.69 -11.30 13.37
N PHE A 456 21.56 -10.75 12.16
CA PHE A 456 21.57 -9.31 11.91
C PHE A 456 20.23 -8.60 12.23
N TRP A 457 19.19 -9.34 12.62
CA TRP A 457 17.96 -8.78 13.18
C TRP A 457 18.05 -8.52 14.68
N LYS A 458 19.05 -9.11 15.36
CA LYS A 458 19.22 -8.92 16.79
C LYS A 458 19.38 -7.42 17.08
N PRO A 459 18.70 -6.91 18.13
CA PRO A 459 18.93 -5.55 18.57
C PRO A 459 20.43 -5.41 18.88
N LYS A 460 21.09 -4.39 18.31
CA LYS A 460 22.41 -4.01 18.79
C LYS A 460 22.22 -3.59 20.25
N LYS A 461 23.11 -4.07 21.15
CA LYS A 461 23.14 -3.57 22.53
C LYS A 461 23.12 -2.04 22.47
N ILE A 462 22.05 -1.45 22.98
CA ILE A 462 21.86 0.01 23.06
C ILE A 462 22.76 0.52 24.18
#